data_AF-A0A2U0T8B0-F1
#
_entry.id   AF-A0A2U0T8B0-F1
#
_cell.length_a   1.000
_cell.length_b   1.000
_cell.length_c   1.000
_cell.angle_alpha   90.00
_cell.angle_beta   90.00
_cell.angle_gamma   90.00
#
_symmetry.space_group_name_H-M   'P 1'
#
loop_
_entity.id
_entity.type
_entity.pdbx_description
1 polymer ?
#
loop_
_entity_poly.entity_id
_entity_poly.type
_entity_poly.pdbx_seq_one_letter_code
_entity_poly.pdbx_strand_id
1 'polypeptide(L)' 'MYNYVRSEREPNLEALSKMSKTFNVDLNWLILGEGEILKGISKESFSAEENQLITHYRLMPNLVQKTMKTAFKAISTEKF' A
#
# COMPACT_ATOMS: atom_id res chain seq x y z
N MET A 1 3.75 26.89 15.91
CA MET A 1 3.08 25.86 15.09
C MET A 1 3.85 25.78 13.76
N TYR A 2 4.39 24.62 13.37
CA TYR A 2 5.11 24.33 12.09
C TYR A 2 6.64 24.59 11.97
N ASN A 3 7.44 24.31 13.00
CA ASN A 3 8.91 24.49 12.93
C ASN A 3 9.61 23.45 12.02
N TYR A 4 9.05 22.24 11.90
CA TYR A 4 9.62 21.16 11.05
C TYR A 4 9.32 21.34 9.55
N VAL A 5 8.29 22.11 9.20
CA VAL A 5 7.90 22.36 7.80
C VAL A 5 8.77 23.44 7.17
N ARG A 6 9.39 24.30 8.00
CA ARG A 6 10.28 25.39 7.56
C ARG A 6 11.75 24.99 7.44
N SER A 7 12.08 23.71 7.63
CA SER A 7 13.47 23.22 7.68
C SER A 7 14.34 23.90 8.75
N GLU A 8 13.73 24.60 9.72
CA GLU A 8 14.44 25.31 10.80
C GLU A 8 14.99 24.35 11.86
N ARG A 9 14.48 23.11 11.90
CA ARG A 9 14.91 22.07 12.84
C ARG A 9 14.75 20.70 12.22
N GLU A 10 15.84 19.94 12.18
CA GLU A 10 15.77 18.53 11.80
C GLU A 10 14.89 17.78 12.82
N PRO A 11 13.97 16.92 12.36
CA PRO A 11 13.16 16.11 13.26
C PRO A 11 14.06 15.21 14.10
N ASN A 12 13.86 15.23 15.43
CA ASN A 12 14.59 14.33 16.31
C ASN A 12 14.09 12.88 16.15
N LEU A 13 14.89 11.91 16.60
CA LEU A 13 14.56 10.50 16.49
C LEU A 13 13.21 10.15 17.15
N GLU A 14 12.83 10.86 18.22
CA GLU A 14 11.51 10.70 18.85
C GLU A 14 10.36 11.15 17.95
N ALA A 15 10.49 12.29 17.25
CA ALA A 15 9.49 12.77 16.30
C ALA A 15 9.37 11.82 15.12
N LEU A 16 10.49 11.33 14.57
CA LEU A 16 10.51 10.33 13.49
C LEU A 16 9.89 9.00 13.94
N SER A 17 10.21 8.54 15.16
CA SER A 17 9.61 7.34 15.75
C SER A 17 8.10 7.49 15.96
N LYS A 18 7.65 8.68 16.39
CA LYS A 18 6.23 9.00 16.52
C LYS A 18 5.54 9.03 15.15
N MET A 19 6.15 9.63 14.14
CA MET A 19 5.64 9.63 12.76
C MET A 19 5.57 8.21 12.18
N SER A 20 6.63 7.41 12.34
CA SER A 20 6.65 5.99 11.93
C SER A 20 5.46 5.23 12.51
N LYS A 21 5.19 5.40 13.81
CA LYS A 21 4.05 4.75 14.49
C LYS A 21 2.69 5.31 14.07
N THR A 22 2.57 6.63 13.92
CA THR A 22 1.28 7.28 13.58
C THR A 22 0.87 7.02 12.13
N PHE A 23 1.82 7.00 11.20
CA PHE A 23 1.54 6.85 9.77
C PHE A 23 1.82 5.43 9.25
N ASN A 24 2.22 4.50 10.13
CA ASN A 24 2.64 3.14 9.78
C ASN A 24 3.73 3.12 8.69
N VAL A 25 4.68 4.04 8.81
CA VAL A 25 5.81 4.24 7.88
C VAL A 25 7.07 3.62 8.47
N ASP A 26 7.94 3.05 7.64
CA ASP A 26 9.20 2.50 8.12
C ASP A 26 10.15 3.60 8.60
N LEU A 27 10.76 3.38 9.76
CA LEU A 27 11.65 4.36 10.38
C LEU A 27 12.98 4.48 9.62
N ASN A 28 13.47 3.39 9.03
CA ASN A 28 14.70 3.44 8.24
C ASN A 28 14.47 4.22 6.95
N TRP A 29 13.30 4.06 6.31
CA TRP A 29 12.93 4.90 5.16
C TRP A 29 12.86 6.39 5.52
N LEU A 30 12.31 6.75 6.69
CA LEU A 30 12.26 8.15 7.14
C LEU A 30 13.64 8.77 7.40
N ILE A 31 14.63 7.96 7.78
CA ILE A 31 15.98 8.41 8.13
C ILE A 31 16.91 8.40 6.91
N LEU A 32 16.86 7.34 6.12
CA LEU A 32 17.80 7.07 5.03
C LEU A 32 17.23 7.40 3.65
N GLY A 33 15.91 7.53 3.52
CA GLY A 33 15.22 7.68 2.22
C GLY A 33 15.21 6.40 1.38
N GLU A 34 15.75 5.30 1.91
CA GLU A 34 15.93 4.03 1.23
C GLU A 34 15.06 2.94 1.87
N GLY A 35 14.57 2.00 1.06
CA GLY A 35 13.74 0.88 1.52
C GLY A 35 12.24 1.10 1.36
N GLU A 36 11.45 0.29 2.06
CA GLU A 36 9.99 0.30 1.96
C GLU A 36 9.38 1.42 2.81
N ILE A 37 8.49 2.20 2.20
CA ILE A 37 7.84 3.33 2.89
C ILE A 37 6.92 2.85 4.00
N LEU A 38 6.17 1.77 3.80
CA LEU A 38 5.13 1.32 4.73
C LEU A 38 5.59 0.09 5.50
N LYS A 39 5.44 0.16 6.83
CA LYS A 39 5.88 -0.90 7.72
C LYS A 39 4.91 -2.09 7.64
N GLY A 40 5.39 -3.23 7.14
CA GLY A 40 4.65 -4.49 7.14
C GLY A 40 3.57 -4.62 6.06
N ILE A 41 3.53 -3.71 5.08
CA ILE A 41 2.87 -4.02 3.82
C ILE A 41 3.93 -4.72 3.00
N SER A 42 3.98 -6.05 3.10
CA SER A 42 4.49 -6.83 2.00
C SER A 42 3.67 -6.40 0.80
N LYS A 43 4.24 -5.52 -0.04
CA LYS A 43 3.89 -5.53 -1.45
C LYS A 43 4.32 -6.93 -1.86
N GLU A 44 3.43 -7.90 -1.71
CA GLU A 44 3.48 -9.10 -2.53
C GLU A 44 3.60 -8.54 -3.93
N SER A 45 4.82 -8.59 -4.48
CA SER A 45 5.08 -8.00 -5.78
C SER A 45 4.31 -8.89 -6.72
N PHE A 46 3.11 -8.45 -7.09
CA PHE A 46 2.28 -9.15 -8.02
C PHE A 46 3.12 -9.48 -9.25
N SER A 47 3.01 -10.71 -9.72
CA SER A 47 3.70 -11.12 -10.95
C SER A 47 3.27 -10.22 -12.12
N ALA A 48 3.99 -10.29 -13.23
CA ALA A 48 3.61 -9.51 -14.43
C ALA A 48 2.17 -9.85 -14.86
N GLU A 49 1.78 -11.11 -14.73
CA GLU A 49 0.46 -11.62 -15.06
C GLU A 49 -0.62 -11.09 -14.10
N GLU A 50 -0.35 -11.05 -12.80
CA GLU A 50 -1.29 -10.51 -11.80
C GLU A 50 -1.53 -9.00 -11.99
N ASN A 51 -0.47 -8.24 -12.31
CA ASN A 51 -0.61 -6.81 -12.63
C ASN A 51 -1.41 -6.59 -13.91
N GLN A 52 -1.23 -7.44 -14.92
CA GLN A 52 -2.06 -7.41 -16.13
C GLN A 52 -3.52 -7.69 -15.80
N LEU A 53 -3.83 -8.72 -15.01
CA LEU A 53 -5.19 -9.04 -14.57
C LEU A 53 -5.86 -7.88 -13.84
N ILE A 54 -5.16 -7.24 -12.90
CA ILE A 54 -5.67 -6.06 -12.18
C ILE A 54 -5.96 -4.91 -13.14
N THR A 55 -5.06 -4.68 -14.11
CA THR A 55 -5.22 -3.61 -15.11
C THR A 55 -6.45 -3.85 -15.99
N HIS A 56 -6.59 -5.07 -16.52
CA HIS A 56 -7.75 -5.43 -17.33
C HIS A 56 -9.05 -5.34 -16.51
N TYR A 57 -9.05 -5.80 -15.26
CA TYR A 57 -10.20 -5.70 -14.37
C TYR A 57 -10.65 -4.26 -14.15
N ARG A 58 -9.71 -3.32 -13.95
CA ARG A 58 -10.01 -1.89 -13.76
C ARG A 58 -10.60 -1.23 -15.00
N LEU A 59 -10.23 -1.70 -16.19
CA LEU A 59 -10.75 -1.18 -17.47
C LEU A 59 -12.14 -1.72 -17.83
N MET A 60 -12.60 -2.77 -17.15
CA MET A 60 -13.90 -3.38 -17.45
C MET A 60 -15.07 -2.47 -17.05
N PRO A 61 -16.18 -2.45 -17.82
CA PRO A 61 -17.42 -1.81 -17.42
C PRO A 61 -17.97 -2.38 -16.12
N ASN A 62 -18.71 -1.55 -15.38
CA ASN A 62 -19.25 -1.90 -14.06
C ASN A 62 -20.08 -3.21 -14.05
N LEU A 63 -20.86 -3.46 -15.11
CA LEU A 63 -21.65 -4.68 -15.26
C LEU A 63 -20.75 -5.94 -15.33
N VAL A 64 -19.65 -5.84 -16.08
CA VAL A 64 -18.70 -6.95 -16.27
C VAL A 64 -17.91 -7.19 -14.99
N GLN A 65 -17.43 -6.12 -14.32
CA GLN A 65 -16.77 -6.25 -13.02
C GLN A 65 -17.65 -6.91 -11.95
N LYS A 66 -18.95 -6.59 -11.95
CA LYS A 66 -19.93 -7.19 -11.03
C LYS A 66 -20.15 -8.67 -11.34
N THR A 67 -20.27 -9.02 -12.61
CA THR A 67 -20.43 -10.43 -13.04
C THR A 67 -19.20 -11.26 -12.69
N MET A 68 -18.00 -10.72 -12.96
CA MET A 68 -16.72 -11.34 -12.60
C MET A 68 -16.61 -11.56 -11.09
N LYS A 69 -17.00 -10.57 -10.27
CA LYS A 69 -17.05 -10.71 -8.80
C LYS A 69 -17.97 -11.84 -8.35
N THR A 70 -19.14 -11.97 -8.97
CA THR A 70 -20.07 -13.07 -8.67
C THR A 70 -19.47 -14.43 -9.02
N ALA A 71 -18.81 -14.55 -10.19
CA ALA A 71 -18.14 -15.77 -10.60
C ALA A 71 -17.02 -16.16 -9.62
N PHE A 72 -16.14 -15.22 -9.25
CA PHE A 72 -15.10 -15.46 -8.25
C PHE A 72 -15.66 -15.88 -6.90
N LYS A 73 -16.77 -15.25 -6.47
CA LYS A 73 -17.44 -15.64 -5.23
C LYS A 73 -17.93 -17.08 -5.31
N ALA A 74 -18.59 -17.49 -6.40
CA ALA A 74 -19.05 -18.86 -6.59
C ALA A 74 -17.88 -19.86 -6.48
N ILE A 75 -16.79 -19.61 -7.22
CA ILE A 75 -15.59 -20.46 -7.22
C ILE A 75 -14.96 -20.54 -5.82
N SER A 76 -14.89 -19.43 -5.08
CA SER A 76 -14.34 -19.42 -3.71
C SER A 76 -15.20 -20.13 -2.67
N THR A 77 -16.49 -20.35 -2.99
CA THR A 77 -17.46 -20.99 -2.07
C THR A 77 -17.63 -22.47 -2.40
N GLU A 78 -17.35 -22.89 -3.64
CA GLU A 78 -17.20 -24.29 -4.01
C GLU A 78 -15.93 -24.85 -3.36
N LYS A 79 -16.11 -25.52 -2.22
CA LYS A 79 -15.09 -26.40 -1.65
C LYS A 79 -15.02 -27.65 -2.52
N PHE A 80 -13.90 -27.82 -3.22
CA PHE A 80 -13.47 -29.13 -3.71
C PHE A 80 -13.07 -30.01 -2.52
#